data_AF-A0A959FKC2-F1
#
_entry.id   AF-A0A959FKC2-F1
#
_cell.length_a   1.000
_cell.length_b   1.000
_cell.length_c   1.000
_cell.angle_alpha   90.00
_cell.angle_beta   90.00
_cell.angle_gamma   90.00
#
_symmetry.space_group_name_H-M   'P 1'
#
loop_
_entity.id
_entity.type
_entity.pdbx_description
1 polymer ?
#
loop_
_entity_poly.entity_id
_entity_poly.type
_entity_poly.pdbx_seq_one_letter_code
_entity_poly.pdbx_strand_id
1 'polypeptide(L)'
;GQLTVSYNALNTLFQSSNVEIISLFNTMQSYRPIISQRLGTGLHEDPDLAQQGYTDGYGRNQQDVLIPAFIAAYTGQDPESIDLDVFNTPWKPNWRLTYNGLSRLPMFRDIFSSFNISHGYRSTFTINNYRTSFTYLASLSDPENPGLDKVTYNYYPRIEIPDVLIQENFAPLLAIEVQTQTGLSMNFDYKQSRALALSVTSKLLSETRTKEVVAGFGYVVQGVNIPFLTGERGGGRRGGRNNDDEDDQANNSRNTNRGRQGRSGGRLQGQDLDIQFNFSFRDDITVAQKLDQNLFEPTRGSLAISLSPSVEYQISRSLSLRAFVDYRRTVPKNSAGFPRTDASGGIVVRFQLN
;
A
#
# COMPACT_ATOMS: atom_id res chain seq x y z
N GLY A 1 -8.76 10.75 24.59
CA GLY A 1 -9.02 11.35 23.27
C GLY A 1 -8.21 10.61 22.21
N GLN A 2 -8.38 10.97 20.95
CA GLN A 2 -7.59 10.46 19.82
C GLN A 2 -7.01 11.65 19.05
N LEU A 3 -5.79 11.51 18.51
CA LEU A 3 -5.16 12.48 17.62
C LEU A 3 -4.74 11.79 16.34
N THR A 4 -5.05 12.39 15.19
CA THR A 4 -4.53 11.97 13.90
C THR A 4 -4.08 13.20 13.13
N VAL A 5 -2.83 13.23 12.68
CA VAL A 5 -2.26 14.32 11.89
C VAL A 5 -1.63 13.76 10.62
N SER A 6 -1.70 14.51 9.51
CA SER A 6 -0.95 14.15 8.31
C SER A 6 0.54 14.35 8.57
N TYR A 7 1.35 13.35 8.25
CA TYR A 7 2.75 13.31 8.63
C TYR A 7 3.64 12.98 7.43
N ASN A 8 4.96 12.98 7.61
CA ASN A 8 5.89 12.57 6.55
C ASN A 8 7.11 11.87 7.16
N ALA A 9 7.30 10.61 6.81
CA ALA A 9 8.43 9.77 7.23
C ALA A 9 9.15 9.14 6.03
N LEU A 10 9.07 9.79 4.86
CA LEU A 10 9.59 9.29 3.58
C LEU A 10 11.08 8.97 3.61
N ASN A 11 11.84 9.75 4.37
CA ASN A 11 13.30 9.66 4.43
C ASN A 11 13.80 8.26 4.80
N THR A 12 13.00 7.49 5.53
CA THR A 12 13.38 6.16 6.02
C THR A 12 12.56 5.02 5.37
N LEU A 13 11.61 5.35 4.49
CA LEU A 13 10.61 4.39 3.96
C LEU A 13 11.18 3.38 2.96
N PHE A 14 12.26 3.74 2.24
CA PHE A 14 12.85 2.89 1.19
C PHE A 14 13.88 1.88 1.70
N GLN A 15 14.13 1.86 3.01
CA GLN A 15 14.94 0.83 3.64
C GLN A 15 14.33 -0.56 3.39
N SER A 16 15.13 -1.45 2.85
CA SER A 16 14.67 -2.70 2.24
C SER A 16 15.27 -3.94 2.89
N SER A 17 16.43 -3.81 3.55
CA SER A 17 17.10 -4.92 4.23
C SER A 17 16.73 -5.01 5.72
N ASN A 18 16.89 -6.19 6.32
CA ASN A 18 16.74 -6.36 7.76
C ASN A 18 17.80 -5.57 8.54
N VAL A 19 19.01 -5.43 7.97
CA VAL A 19 20.11 -4.68 8.57
C VAL A 19 19.76 -3.20 8.71
N GLU A 20 19.16 -2.60 7.68
CA GLU A 20 18.72 -1.21 7.73
C GLU A 20 17.62 -0.98 8.78
N ILE A 21 16.67 -1.91 8.93
CA ILE A 21 15.63 -1.81 9.98
C ILE A 21 16.25 -1.85 11.37
N ILE A 22 17.15 -2.81 11.59
CA ILE A 22 17.86 -2.94 12.88
C ILE A 22 18.67 -1.67 13.15
N SER A 23 19.35 -1.13 12.12
CA SER A 23 20.08 0.12 12.22
C SER A 23 19.16 1.32 12.56
N LEU A 24 17.98 1.42 11.94
CA LEU A 24 17.03 2.49 12.23
C LEU A 24 16.45 2.38 13.64
N PHE A 25 16.13 1.16 14.08
CA PHE A 25 15.72 0.90 15.46
C PHE A 25 16.82 1.25 16.46
N ASN A 26 18.07 0.90 16.17
CA ASN A 26 19.22 1.29 17.00
C ASN A 26 19.44 2.80 17.01
N THR A 27 19.18 3.48 15.90
CA THR A 27 19.21 4.95 15.82
C THR A 27 18.18 5.55 16.76
N MET A 28 16.93 5.06 16.74
CA MET A 28 15.90 5.47 17.69
C MET A 28 16.33 5.23 19.14
N GLN A 29 16.94 4.07 19.44
CA GLN A 29 17.44 3.78 20.79
C GLN A 29 18.53 4.77 21.22
N SER A 30 19.42 5.17 20.30
CA SER A 30 20.51 6.13 20.54
C SER A 30 20.03 7.57 20.74
N TYR A 31 18.85 7.92 20.24
CA TYR A 31 18.27 9.26 20.39
C TYR A 31 17.65 9.48 21.77
N ARG A 32 17.26 8.41 22.48
CA ARG A 32 16.64 8.49 23.80
C ARG A 32 17.46 9.27 24.85
N PRO A 33 18.77 9.02 25.05
CA PRO A 33 19.55 9.82 26.01
C PRO A 33 19.63 11.30 25.61
N ILE A 34 19.71 11.62 24.32
CA ILE A 34 19.71 13.02 23.82
C ILE A 34 18.39 13.71 24.17
N ILE A 35 17.25 13.04 23.92
CA ILE A 35 15.93 13.58 24.25
C ILE A 35 15.74 13.72 25.77
N SER A 36 16.20 12.75 26.56
CA SER A 36 16.20 12.81 28.03
C SER A 36 16.93 14.07 28.53
N GLN A 37 18.13 14.35 28.00
CA GLN A 37 18.93 15.54 28.32
C GLN A 37 18.25 16.87 27.96
N ARG A 38 17.32 16.87 27.01
CA ARG A 38 16.53 18.07 26.66
C ARG A 38 15.32 18.27 27.58
N LEU A 39 14.82 17.20 28.19
CA LEU A 39 13.65 17.23 29.07
C LEU A 39 14.01 17.57 30.50
N GLY A 40 15.13 17.05 30.99
CA GLY A 40 15.55 17.17 32.38
C GLY A 40 16.94 17.76 32.57
N THR A 41 17.29 17.98 33.82
CA THR A 41 18.63 18.41 34.25
C THR A 41 19.10 17.53 35.40
N GLY A 42 20.41 17.33 35.53
CA GLY A 42 20.97 16.48 36.58
C GLY A 42 21.09 15.01 36.16
N LEU A 43 21.77 14.22 37.00
CA LEU A 43 21.98 12.80 36.76
C LEU A 43 20.76 12.00 37.19
N HIS A 44 20.42 10.98 36.41
CA HIS A 44 19.35 10.04 36.78
C HIS A 44 19.64 9.31 38.10
N GLU A 45 18.63 9.10 38.94
CA GLU A 45 18.81 8.44 40.26
C GLU A 45 19.35 7.00 40.13
N ASP A 46 18.87 6.25 39.14
CA ASP A 46 19.46 4.96 38.73
C ASP A 46 20.90 5.15 38.16
N PRO A 47 21.95 4.59 38.80
CA PRO A 47 23.33 4.72 38.37
C PRO A 47 23.59 4.19 36.94
N ASP A 48 22.91 3.12 36.52
CA ASP A 48 23.10 2.52 35.20
C ASP A 48 22.55 3.42 34.10
N LEU A 49 21.44 4.11 34.38
CA LEU A 49 20.84 5.07 33.46
C LEU A 49 21.62 6.38 33.45
N ALA A 50 22.14 6.83 34.60
CA ALA A 50 23.04 7.97 34.66
C ALA A 50 24.31 7.76 33.82
N GLN A 51 24.91 6.57 33.87
CA GLN A 51 26.07 6.22 33.06
C GLN A 51 25.76 6.23 31.54
N GLN A 52 24.54 5.88 31.17
CA GLN A 52 24.06 5.94 29.78
C GLN A 52 23.67 7.36 29.33
N GLY A 53 23.77 8.36 30.22
CA GLY A 53 23.51 9.76 29.92
C GLY A 53 22.04 10.18 30.04
N TYR A 54 21.19 9.39 30.70
CA TYR A 54 19.83 9.82 31.03
C TYR A 54 19.83 10.81 32.20
N THR A 55 18.88 11.75 32.18
CA THR A 55 18.68 12.73 33.25
C THR A 55 17.64 12.30 34.26
N ASP A 56 17.62 12.96 35.41
CA ASP A 56 16.63 12.71 36.46
C ASP A 56 15.18 12.75 35.96
N GLY A 57 14.37 11.79 36.42
CA GLY A 57 12.97 11.62 36.05
C GLY A 57 12.65 11.19 34.61
N TYR A 58 13.65 11.07 33.74
CA TYR A 58 13.49 10.78 32.31
C TYR A 58 14.37 9.61 31.85
N GLY A 59 14.02 8.40 32.28
CA GLY A 59 14.70 7.17 31.89
C GLY A 59 14.35 6.67 30.49
N ARG A 60 15.06 5.63 30.05
CA ARG A 60 14.98 5.02 28.70
C ARG A 60 13.60 4.52 28.23
N ASN A 61 12.70 4.26 29.17
CA ASN A 61 11.36 3.74 28.90
C ASN A 61 10.26 4.78 29.16
N GLN A 62 10.63 5.99 29.55
CA GLN A 62 9.70 7.07 29.80
C GLN A 62 9.08 7.51 28.47
N GLN A 63 7.76 7.75 28.46
CA GLN A 63 7.00 7.99 27.23
C GLN A 63 7.39 9.28 26.48
N ASP A 64 7.68 10.35 27.21
CA ASP A 64 8.09 11.66 26.70
C ASP A 64 9.53 11.63 26.16
N VAL A 65 10.33 10.63 26.56
CA VAL A 65 11.63 10.33 25.92
C VAL A 65 11.43 9.47 24.67
N LEU A 66 10.66 8.39 24.80
CA LEU A 66 10.55 7.36 23.79
C LEU A 66 9.78 7.82 22.54
N ILE A 67 8.68 8.57 22.72
CA ILE A 67 7.84 9.01 21.60
C ILE A 67 8.57 10.03 20.71
N PRO A 68 9.19 11.11 21.22
CA PRO A 68 9.98 12.03 20.39
C PRO A 68 11.19 11.35 19.76
N ALA A 69 11.87 10.43 20.45
CA ALA A 69 12.97 9.66 19.86
C ALA A 69 12.50 8.79 18.68
N PHE A 70 11.34 8.15 18.81
CA PHE A 70 10.70 7.40 17.73
C PHE A 70 10.34 8.31 16.55
N ILE A 71 9.70 9.45 16.82
CA ILE A 71 9.32 10.41 15.79
C ILE A 71 10.56 10.94 15.06
N ALA A 72 11.61 11.33 15.79
CA ALA A 72 12.85 11.85 15.23
C ALA A 72 13.54 10.80 14.33
N ALA A 73 13.76 9.59 14.84
CA ALA A 73 14.44 8.53 14.10
C ALA A 73 13.70 8.15 12.82
N TYR A 74 12.39 7.92 12.89
CA TYR A 74 11.63 7.45 11.74
C TYR A 74 11.29 8.55 10.73
N THR A 75 11.44 9.84 11.10
CA THR A 75 11.37 10.95 10.13
C THR A 75 12.72 11.45 9.64
N GLY A 76 13.82 10.99 10.23
CA GLY A 76 15.15 11.50 9.94
C GLY A 76 15.32 12.96 10.40
N GLN A 77 14.61 13.36 11.46
CA GLN A 77 14.80 14.65 12.12
C GLN A 77 15.90 14.55 13.18
N ASP A 78 16.55 15.68 13.47
CA ASP A 78 17.59 15.77 14.46
C ASP A 78 16.99 15.68 15.89
N PRO A 79 17.44 14.72 16.74
CA PRO A 79 16.96 14.59 18.11
C PRO A 79 17.23 15.83 18.96
N GLU A 80 18.17 16.71 18.60
CA GLU A 80 18.43 17.95 19.34
C GLU A 80 17.39 19.06 19.07
N SER A 81 16.66 18.97 17.96
CA SER A 81 15.77 20.06 17.51
C SER A 81 14.29 19.69 17.42
N ILE A 82 13.95 18.39 17.41
CA ILE A 82 12.55 17.93 17.33
C ILE A 82 11.71 18.50 18.49
N ASP A 83 10.44 18.82 18.24
CA ASP A 83 9.49 19.18 19.31
C ASP A 83 9.28 17.97 20.24
N LEU A 84 9.35 18.22 21.55
CA LEU A 84 9.18 17.19 22.57
C LEU A 84 7.70 16.93 22.85
N ASP A 85 6.82 17.90 22.55
CA ASP A 85 5.38 17.73 22.63
C ASP A 85 4.86 17.08 21.35
N VAL A 86 4.46 15.82 21.48
CA VAL A 86 3.84 15.04 20.41
C VAL A 86 2.58 15.69 19.83
N PHE A 87 1.85 16.50 20.62
CA PHE A 87 0.64 17.18 20.15
C PHE A 87 0.95 18.38 19.24
N ASN A 88 2.18 18.89 19.25
CA ASN A 88 2.65 19.96 18.37
C ASN A 88 3.25 19.46 17.05
N THR A 89 3.16 18.15 16.77
CA THR A 89 3.69 17.56 15.54
C THR A 89 3.17 18.31 14.31
N PRO A 90 4.05 18.93 13.49
CA PRO A 90 3.62 19.74 12.36
C PRO A 90 2.97 18.88 11.29
N TRP A 91 1.86 19.36 10.73
CA TRP A 91 1.22 18.68 9.62
C TRP A 91 2.08 18.77 8.37
N LYS A 92 2.13 17.68 7.60
CA LYS A 92 2.78 17.63 6.29
C LYS A 92 1.75 17.29 5.21
N PRO A 93 1.85 17.85 3.99
CA PRO A 93 0.90 17.57 2.94
C PRO A 93 1.07 16.14 2.42
N ASN A 94 -0.07 15.51 2.16
CA ASN A 94 -0.15 14.32 1.34
C ASN A 94 -0.39 14.75 -0.11
N TRP A 95 0.08 13.99 -1.09
CA TRP A 95 -0.09 14.34 -2.51
C TRP A 95 -0.58 13.16 -3.33
N ARG A 96 -1.27 13.50 -4.42
CA ARG A 96 -1.61 12.59 -5.50
C ARG A 96 -1.48 13.34 -6.81
N LEU A 97 -0.57 12.86 -7.66
CA LEU A 97 -0.35 13.37 -9.00
C LEU A 97 -0.88 12.35 -10.00
N THR A 98 -1.64 12.84 -10.97
CA THR A 98 -2.09 12.05 -12.10
C THR A 98 -1.85 12.84 -13.37
N TYR A 99 -1.17 12.23 -14.34
CA TYR A 99 -0.88 12.83 -15.63
C TYR A 99 -1.44 11.94 -16.75
N ASN A 100 -2.35 12.51 -17.53
CA ASN A 100 -3.03 11.85 -18.64
C ASN A 100 -2.84 12.57 -19.99
N GLY A 101 -1.88 13.50 -20.07
CA GLY A 101 -1.65 14.34 -21.24
C GLY A 101 -0.84 13.66 -22.35
N LEU A 102 -0.14 12.56 -22.06
CA LEU A 102 0.82 11.97 -22.99
C LEU A 102 0.18 11.53 -24.31
N SER A 103 -1.04 10.97 -24.27
CA SER A 103 -1.78 10.54 -25.47
C SER A 103 -2.23 11.70 -26.37
N ARG A 104 -2.12 12.96 -25.92
CA ARG A 104 -2.48 14.14 -26.73
C ARG A 104 -1.32 14.72 -27.53
N LEU A 105 -0.08 14.29 -27.26
CA LEU A 105 1.10 14.77 -27.96
C LEU A 105 1.17 14.17 -29.38
N PRO A 106 1.60 14.95 -30.41
CA PRO A 106 1.62 14.49 -31.80
C PRO A 106 2.36 13.17 -32.04
N MET A 107 3.44 12.91 -31.29
CA MET A 107 4.23 11.68 -31.40
C MET A 107 3.50 10.43 -30.85
N PHE A 108 2.54 10.60 -29.94
CA PHE A 108 1.95 9.50 -29.16
C PHE A 108 0.46 9.27 -29.43
N ARG A 109 -0.23 10.23 -30.05
CA ARG A 109 -1.67 10.19 -30.32
C ARG A 109 -2.10 9.03 -31.23
N ASP A 110 -1.24 8.66 -32.17
CA ASP A 110 -1.56 7.61 -33.15
C ASP A 110 -1.26 6.19 -32.59
N ILE A 111 -0.52 6.11 -31.47
CA ILE A 111 -0.18 4.86 -30.78
C ILE A 111 -1.17 4.61 -29.64
N PHE A 112 -1.40 5.62 -28.79
CA PHE A 112 -2.16 5.51 -27.56
C PHE A 112 -3.49 6.25 -27.65
N SER A 113 -4.59 5.55 -27.36
CA SER A 113 -5.91 6.17 -27.17
C SER A 113 -6.02 6.77 -25.76
N SER A 114 -5.37 6.16 -24.76
CA SER A 114 -5.21 6.74 -23.43
C SER A 114 -3.87 6.34 -22.81
N PHE A 115 -3.32 7.24 -22.00
CA PHE A 115 -2.10 6.99 -21.25
C PHE A 115 -2.21 7.74 -19.93
N ASN A 116 -2.12 7.03 -18.81
CA ASN A 116 -2.32 7.56 -17.48
C ASN A 116 -1.13 7.16 -16.59
N ILE A 117 -0.43 8.13 -16.03
CA ILE A 117 0.56 7.90 -14.98
C ILE A 117 0.01 8.49 -13.69
N SER A 118 0.03 7.71 -12.61
CA SER A 118 -0.35 8.17 -11.28
C SER A 118 0.72 7.87 -10.25
N HIS A 119 0.88 8.80 -9.31
CA HIS A 119 1.75 8.67 -8.14
C HIS A 119 1.02 9.30 -6.95
N GLY A 120 1.04 8.66 -5.78
CA GLY A 120 0.44 9.21 -4.59
C GLY A 120 1.14 8.76 -3.33
N TYR A 121 1.29 9.67 -2.39
CA TYR A 121 1.84 9.40 -1.07
C TYR A 121 0.87 9.90 0.01
N ARG A 122 0.61 9.03 0.98
CA ARG A 122 -0.17 9.35 2.16
C ARG A 122 0.57 8.86 3.39
N SER A 123 0.78 9.77 4.34
CA SER A 123 1.30 9.44 5.66
C SER A 123 0.49 10.10 6.78
N THR A 124 0.29 9.34 7.84
CA THR A 124 -0.46 9.75 9.02
C THR A 124 0.25 9.30 10.29
N PHE A 125 0.35 10.21 11.25
CA PHE A 125 0.72 9.91 12.62
C PHE A 125 -0.54 9.92 13.48
N THR A 126 -0.74 8.85 14.25
CA THR A 126 -1.94 8.64 15.04
C THR A 126 -1.58 8.26 16.46
N ILE A 127 -2.19 8.94 17.42
CA ILE A 127 -2.28 8.52 18.82
C ILE A 127 -3.67 7.94 19.01
N ASN A 128 -3.77 6.61 19.11
CA ASN A 128 -5.06 5.91 19.15
C ASN A 128 -5.90 6.30 20.37
N ASN A 129 -5.23 6.39 21.53
CA ASN A 129 -5.85 6.81 22.77
C ASN A 129 -4.81 7.57 23.60
N TYR A 130 -5.22 8.68 24.17
CA TYR A 130 -4.50 9.36 25.23
C TYR A 130 -5.46 9.77 26.35
N ARG A 131 -5.00 9.73 27.60
CA ARG A 131 -5.82 10.09 28.76
C ARG A 131 -4.98 10.82 29.80
N THR A 132 -5.61 11.63 30.62
CA THR A 132 -4.92 12.23 31.77
C THR A 132 -4.49 11.13 32.73
N SER A 133 -3.24 11.18 33.20
CA SER A 133 -2.74 10.19 34.15
C SER A 133 -3.38 10.39 35.51
N PHE A 134 -3.92 9.31 36.08
CA PHE A 134 -4.45 9.34 37.44
C PHE A 134 -3.33 9.49 38.48
N THR A 135 -2.19 8.82 38.28
CA THR A 135 -1.06 8.89 39.21
C THR A 135 -0.43 10.27 39.24
N TYR A 136 -0.35 10.94 38.08
CA TYR A 136 0.03 12.35 38.03
C TYR A 136 -0.91 13.22 38.86
N LEU A 137 -2.23 13.12 38.65
CA LEU A 137 -3.21 13.90 39.42
C LEU A 137 -3.15 13.61 40.93
N ALA A 138 -2.97 12.35 41.31
CA ALA A 138 -2.81 11.95 42.71
C ALA A 138 -1.54 12.55 43.34
N SER A 139 -0.43 12.59 42.59
CA SER A 139 0.83 13.18 43.09
C SER A 139 0.72 14.69 43.34
N LEU A 140 -0.13 15.41 42.60
CA LEU A 140 -0.37 16.83 42.87
C LEU A 140 -1.07 17.09 44.21
N SER A 141 -1.79 16.09 44.75
CA SER A 141 -2.49 16.18 46.03
C SER A 141 -1.72 15.60 47.21
N ASP A 142 -0.58 14.95 46.95
CA ASP A 142 0.24 14.30 47.97
C ASP A 142 1.55 15.09 48.19
N PRO A 143 1.69 15.80 49.33
CA PRO A 143 2.88 16.59 49.63
C PRO A 143 4.18 15.76 49.73
N GLU A 144 4.09 14.45 49.93
CA GLU A 144 5.24 13.56 50.08
C GLU A 144 5.64 12.85 48.78
N ASN A 145 4.88 13.05 47.69
CA ASN A 145 5.14 12.44 46.40
C ASN A 145 5.56 13.50 45.37
N PRO A 146 6.83 13.55 44.94
CA PRO A 146 7.31 14.53 43.97
C PRO A 146 6.82 14.26 42.52
N GLY A 147 5.81 13.41 42.32
CA GLY A 147 5.34 13.02 41.00
C GLY A 147 6.27 12.04 40.28
N LEU A 148 7.11 11.34 41.05
CA LEU A 148 8.11 10.40 40.59
C LEU A 148 7.73 8.97 40.99
N ASP A 149 7.80 8.04 40.04
CA ASP A 149 7.70 6.61 40.32
C ASP A 149 8.97 6.10 41.00
N LYS A 150 8.86 5.69 42.26
CA LYS A 150 9.98 5.17 43.08
C LYS A 150 10.56 3.84 42.57
N VAL A 151 9.88 3.14 41.66
CA VAL A 151 10.38 1.88 41.09
C VAL A 151 11.20 2.14 39.84
N THR A 152 10.71 3.00 38.95
CA THR A 152 11.34 3.24 37.66
C THR A 152 12.14 4.54 37.60
N TYR A 153 12.06 5.37 38.65
CA TYR A 153 12.63 6.71 38.77
C TYR A 153 12.22 7.64 37.62
N ASN A 154 11.00 7.48 37.12
CA ASN A 154 10.44 8.33 36.07
C ASN A 154 9.34 9.23 36.59
N TYR A 155 9.21 10.44 36.05
CA TYR A 155 8.05 11.28 36.32
C TYR A 155 6.77 10.67 35.73
N TYR A 156 5.67 10.80 36.46
CA TYR A 156 4.35 10.46 35.96
C TYR A 156 3.99 11.42 34.82
N PRO A 157 3.68 10.91 33.61
CA PRO A 157 3.31 11.78 32.51
C PRO A 157 1.96 12.44 32.79
N ARG A 158 1.79 13.70 32.43
CA ARG A 158 0.49 14.38 32.55
C ARG A 158 -0.59 13.70 31.70
N ILE A 159 -0.20 13.24 30.51
CA ILE A 159 -1.08 12.54 29.56
C ILE A 159 -0.44 11.19 29.24
N GLU A 160 -1.10 10.10 29.59
CA GLU A 160 -0.67 8.74 29.24
C GLU A 160 -0.97 8.45 27.76
N ILE A 161 0.06 8.01 27.05
CA ILE A 161 -0.02 7.60 25.65
C ILE A 161 0.47 6.15 25.55
N PRO A 162 -0.44 5.16 25.53
CA PRO A 162 -0.05 3.75 25.50
C PRO A 162 0.64 3.37 24.19
N ASP A 163 0.13 3.86 23.06
CA ASP A 163 0.60 3.47 21.73
C ASP A 163 0.53 4.63 20.72
N VAL A 164 1.51 4.67 19.81
CA VAL A 164 1.55 5.59 18.68
C VAL A 164 1.75 4.81 17.38
N LEU A 165 1.19 5.33 16.29
CA LEU A 165 1.16 4.67 14.99
C LEU A 165 1.57 5.64 13.88
N ILE A 166 2.59 5.27 13.11
CA ILE A 166 2.91 5.90 11.82
C ILE A 166 2.47 4.96 10.71
N GLN A 167 1.57 5.42 9.85
CA GLN A 167 1.15 4.69 8.64
C GLN A 167 1.56 5.47 7.41
N GLU A 168 2.29 4.80 6.52
CA GLU A 168 2.75 5.34 5.25
C GLU A 168 2.34 4.43 4.11
N ASN A 169 1.73 5.01 3.11
CA ASN A 169 1.26 4.30 1.94
C ASN A 169 1.59 5.09 0.68
N PHE A 170 2.39 4.50 -0.20
CA PHE A 170 2.43 4.89 -1.59
C PHE A 170 1.26 4.24 -2.32
N ALA A 171 0.26 5.05 -2.67
CA ALA A 171 -1.05 4.61 -3.14
C ALA A 171 -1.43 5.24 -4.49
N PRO A 172 -0.73 4.93 -5.59
CA PRO A 172 0.41 4.01 -5.75
C PRO A 172 1.77 4.74 -5.76
N LEU A 173 2.89 4.01 -5.62
CA LEU A 173 4.23 4.60 -5.84
C LEU A 173 4.42 4.92 -7.32
N LEU A 174 3.94 4.05 -8.19
CA LEU A 174 3.85 4.30 -9.61
C LEU A 174 2.72 3.45 -10.16
N ALA A 175 1.75 4.07 -10.82
CA ALA A 175 0.77 3.37 -11.64
C ALA A 175 0.85 3.90 -13.06
N ILE A 176 0.88 2.98 -14.01
CA ILE A 176 0.87 3.26 -15.45
C ILE A 176 -0.27 2.46 -16.04
N GLU A 177 -1.22 3.13 -16.67
CA GLU A 177 -2.30 2.50 -17.43
C GLU A 177 -2.26 3.03 -18.85
N VAL A 178 -2.23 2.11 -19.81
CA VAL A 178 -2.08 2.43 -21.23
C VAL A 178 -3.17 1.73 -22.02
N GLN A 179 -3.85 2.47 -22.89
CA GLN A 179 -4.69 1.93 -23.92
C GLN A 179 -4.15 2.36 -25.28
N THR A 180 -3.98 1.40 -26.18
CA THR A 180 -3.60 1.63 -27.57
C THR A 180 -4.82 1.79 -28.47
N GLN A 181 -4.61 2.31 -29.68
CA GLN A 181 -5.66 2.35 -30.71
C GLN A 181 -6.02 0.95 -31.23
N THR A 182 -5.11 -0.02 -31.13
CA THR A 182 -5.28 -1.40 -31.63
C THR A 182 -6.06 -2.30 -30.69
N GLY A 183 -6.46 -1.82 -29.51
CA GLY A 183 -7.19 -2.62 -28.52
C GLY A 183 -6.30 -3.30 -27.46
N LEU A 184 -4.98 -3.07 -27.47
CA LEU A 184 -4.08 -3.47 -26.37
C LEU A 184 -4.23 -2.53 -25.18
N SER A 185 -4.48 -3.11 -24.02
CA SER A 185 -4.51 -2.51 -22.69
C SER A 185 -3.32 -3.01 -21.89
N MET A 186 -2.62 -2.13 -21.17
CA MET A 186 -1.57 -2.51 -20.23
C MET A 186 -1.73 -1.75 -18.92
N ASN A 187 -1.50 -2.43 -17.80
CA ASN A 187 -1.48 -1.82 -16.48
C ASN A 187 -0.25 -2.28 -15.71
N PHE A 188 0.36 -1.36 -14.97
CA PHE A 188 1.45 -1.62 -14.06
C PHE A 188 1.23 -0.78 -12.80
N ASP A 189 1.14 -1.42 -11.64
CA ASP A 189 1.01 -0.79 -10.34
C ASP A 189 2.14 -1.27 -9.43
N TYR A 190 2.94 -0.33 -8.94
CA TYR A 190 3.86 -0.57 -7.85
C TYR A 190 3.38 0.18 -6.60
N LYS A 191 3.10 -0.55 -5.54
CA LYS A 191 2.66 -0.04 -4.24
C LYS A 191 3.65 -0.44 -3.15
N GLN A 192 3.80 0.44 -2.18
CA GLN A 192 4.63 0.20 -1.01
C GLN A 192 3.96 0.82 0.20
N SER A 193 3.90 0.08 1.30
CA SER A 193 3.39 0.57 2.57
C SER A 193 4.27 0.16 3.73
N ARG A 194 4.22 0.99 4.77
CA ARG A 194 4.85 0.76 6.07
C ARG A 194 3.90 1.17 7.17
N ALA A 195 3.76 0.34 8.19
CA ALA A 195 3.06 0.65 9.41
C ALA A 195 3.99 0.39 10.59
N LEU A 196 4.26 1.44 11.37
CA LEU A 196 5.08 1.39 12.57
C LEU A 196 4.18 1.60 13.77
N ALA A 197 3.99 0.57 14.58
CA ALA A 197 3.20 0.62 15.79
C ALA A 197 4.14 0.50 16.99
N LEU A 198 4.36 1.61 17.68
CA LEU A 198 5.12 1.63 18.92
C LEU A 198 4.16 1.53 20.10
N SER A 199 4.34 0.50 20.92
CA SER A 199 3.67 0.37 22.20
C SER A 199 4.62 0.77 23.32
N VAL A 200 4.31 1.87 23.99
CA VAL A 200 5.10 2.40 25.11
C VAL A 200 4.93 1.52 26.33
N THR A 201 3.72 1.00 26.55
CA THR A 201 3.42 0.11 27.68
C THR A 201 4.15 -1.23 27.58
N SER A 202 4.12 -1.87 26.40
CA SER A 202 4.79 -3.16 26.19
C SER A 202 6.26 -3.04 25.74
N LYS A 203 6.72 -1.81 25.50
CA LYS A 203 8.10 -1.47 25.11
C LYS A 203 8.50 -2.19 23.82
N LEU A 204 7.59 -2.21 22.85
CA LEU A 204 7.73 -2.98 21.62
C LEU A 204 7.37 -2.12 20.42
N LEU A 205 8.22 -2.17 19.40
CA LEU A 205 7.95 -1.60 18.08
C LEU A 205 7.62 -2.75 17.11
N SER A 206 6.43 -2.67 16.53
CA SER A 206 5.99 -3.57 15.46
C SER A 206 6.05 -2.83 14.13
N GLU A 207 6.88 -3.29 13.21
CA GLU A 207 7.01 -2.75 11.86
C GLU A 207 6.44 -3.74 10.84
N THR A 208 5.35 -3.35 10.18
CA THR A 208 4.78 -4.08 9.03
C THR A 208 5.12 -3.35 7.75
N ARG A 209 5.73 -4.05 6.79
CA ARG A 209 6.02 -3.53 5.44
C ARG A 209 5.34 -4.39 4.40
N THR A 210 4.79 -3.76 3.37
CA THR A 210 4.25 -4.44 2.20
C THR A 210 4.81 -3.83 0.93
N LYS A 211 5.27 -4.66 0.00
CA LYS A 211 5.58 -4.29 -1.38
C LYS A 211 4.67 -5.09 -2.29
N GLU A 212 3.96 -4.41 -3.19
CA GLU A 212 3.06 -5.06 -4.14
C GLU A 212 3.35 -4.53 -5.55
N VAL A 213 3.61 -5.45 -6.47
CA VAL A 213 3.73 -5.18 -7.91
C VAL A 213 2.60 -5.93 -8.59
N VAL A 214 1.76 -5.21 -9.33
CA VAL A 214 0.72 -5.79 -10.18
C VAL A 214 1.01 -5.37 -11.60
N ALA A 215 1.05 -6.31 -12.52
CA ALA A 215 1.22 -6.03 -13.93
C ALA A 215 0.18 -6.84 -14.71
N GLY A 216 -0.41 -6.23 -15.71
CA GLY A 216 -1.37 -6.91 -16.57
C GLY A 216 -1.36 -6.36 -17.98
N PHE A 217 -1.81 -7.20 -18.90
CA PHE A 217 -2.16 -6.76 -20.24
C PHE A 217 -3.42 -7.46 -20.70
N GLY A 218 -4.18 -6.76 -21.54
CA GLY A 218 -5.36 -7.26 -22.22
C GLY A 218 -5.28 -6.93 -23.70
N TYR A 219 -5.70 -7.83 -24.57
CA TYR A 219 -5.73 -7.57 -26.01
C TYR A 219 -6.97 -8.19 -26.63
N VAL A 220 -7.79 -7.35 -27.25
CA VAL A 220 -9.00 -7.79 -27.96
C VAL A 220 -8.73 -7.77 -29.45
N VAL A 221 -8.68 -8.94 -30.07
CA VAL A 221 -8.58 -9.10 -31.52
C VAL A 221 -9.98 -9.26 -32.08
N GLN A 222 -10.38 -8.35 -32.95
CA GLN A 222 -11.69 -8.40 -33.58
C GLN A 222 -11.67 -9.25 -34.86
N GLY A 223 -12.76 -9.96 -35.13
CA GLY A 223 -12.97 -10.68 -36.41
C GLY A 223 -12.02 -11.87 -36.65
N VAL A 224 -11.61 -12.57 -35.59
CA VAL A 224 -10.80 -13.78 -35.69
C VAL A 224 -11.69 -14.95 -36.08
N ASN A 225 -11.66 -15.35 -37.35
CA ASN A 225 -12.33 -16.58 -37.77
C ASN A 225 -11.45 -17.79 -37.44
N ILE A 226 -11.92 -18.67 -36.55
CA ILE A 226 -11.30 -19.95 -36.23
C ILE A 226 -12.14 -21.06 -36.86
N PRO A 227 -11.80 -21.56 -38.07
CA PRO A 227 -12.71 -22.38 -38.89
C PRO A 227 -13.24 -23.64 -38.21
N PHE A 228 -12.46 -24.22 -37.29
CA PHE A 228 -12.87 -25.42 -36.54
C PHE A 228 -13.82 -25.13 -35.37
N LEU A 229 -13.94 -23.87 -34.92
CA LEU A 229 -14.86 -23.44 -33.85
C LEU A 229 -16.10 -22.72 -34.40
N THR A 230 -15.97 -22.01 -35.52
CA THR A 230 -17.07 -21.28 -36.17
C THR A 230 -17.90 -22.16 -37.10
N GLY A 231 -17.44 -23.38 -37.41
CA GLY A 231 -18.18 -24.35 -38.22
C GLY A 231 -18.17 -24.05 -39.72
N GLU A 232 -17.39 -23.07 -40.17
CA GLU A 232 -17.17 -22.83 -41.60
C GLU A 232 -16.26 -23.92 -42.18
N ARG A 233 -16.88 -25.02 -42.58
CA ARG A 233 -16.32 -25.93 -43.57
C ARG A 233 -16.03 -25.11 -44.82
N GLY A 234 -14.78 -25.16 -45.31
CA GLY A 234 -14.37 -24.56 -46.57
C GLY A 234 -15.41 -24.81 -47.66
N GLY A 235 -16.22 -23.78 -47.91
CA GLY A 235 -17.34 -23.79 -48.82
C GLY A 235 -17.05 -22.75 -49.89
N GLY A 236 -16.89 -23.22 -51.12
CA GLY A 236 -16.37 -22.46 -52.24
C GLY A 236 -17.08 -21.12 -52.46
N ARG A 237 -16.31 -20.20 -53.07
CA ARG A 237 -16.79 -19.02 -53.77
C ARG A 237 -18.02 -19.39 -54.61
N ARG A 238 -19.22 -19.10 -54.10
CA ARG A 238 -20.42 -18.97 -54.91
C ARG A 238 -20.58 -17.50 -55.21
N GLY A 239 -20.20 -17.16 -56.45
CA GLY A 239 -20.64 -15.92 -57.07
C GLY A 239 -22.16 -15.87 -57.16
N GLY A 240 -22.67 -14.65 -57.09
CA GLY A 240 -24.09 -14.30 -57.20
C GLY A 240 -24.22 -12.88 -56.73
N ARG A 241 -24.04 -11.93 -57.65
CA ARG A 241 -25.12 -11.25 -58.40
C ARG A 241 -25.50 -9.96 -57.69
N ASN A 242 -25.20 -8.85 -58.36
CA ASN A 242 -25.78 -7.54 -58.12
C ASN A 242 -27.28 -7.67 -57.88
N ASN A 243 -27.74 -7.08 -56.80
CA ASN A 243 -29.00 -6.36 -56.79
C ASN A 243 -28.65 -4.95 -56.31
N ASP A 244 -28.56 -4.06 -57.29
CA ASP A 244 -28.83 -2.65 -57.07
C ASP A 244 -30.32 -2.56 -56.76
N ASP A 245 -30.67 -2.16 -55.54
CA ASP A 245 -31.96 -1.55 -55.26
C ASP A 245 -31.72 -0.41 -54.26
N GLU A 246 -32.09 0.77 -54.73
CA GLU A 246 -32.11 2.05 -54.06
C GLU A 246 -33.01 1.99 -52.81
N ASP A 247 -32.67 2.76 -51.77
CA ASP A 247 -33.60 3.77 -51.26
C ASP A 247 -32.95 4.69 -50.20
N ASP A 248 -33.09 5.97 -50.49
CA ASP A 248 -32.86 7.12 -49.63
C ASP A 248 -33.70 7.05 -48.34
N GLN A 249 -33.17 7.59 -47.23
CA GLN A 249 -33.74 8.77 -46.54
C GLN A 249 -33.10 9.09 -45.18
N ALA A 250 -32.66 10.35 -45.10
CA ALA A 250 -32.89 11.31 -44.01
C ALA A 250 -32.58 10.94 -42.54
N ASN A 251 -31.44 11.46 -42.09
CA ASN A 251 -31.31 12.43 -40.99
C ASN A 251 -32.44 12.48 -39.92
N ASN A 252 -32.15 12.07 -38.68
CA ASN A 252 -32.76 12.73 -37.52
C ASN A 252 -31.88 12.68 -36.27
N SER A 253 -31.42 13.85 -35.86
CA SER A 253 -30.84 14.14 -34.56
C SER A 253 -31.89 13.91 -33.46
N ARG A 254 -31.63 13.01 -32.50
CA ARG A 254 -32.18 13.11 -31.15
C ARG A 254 -31.16 12.73 -30.09
N ASN A 255 -30.62 13.81 -29.53
CA ASN A 255 -30.08 13.96 -28.19
C ASN A 255 -30.78 13.06 -27.15
N THR A 256 -30.05 12.08 -26.59
CA THR A 256 -30.33 11.57 -25.25
C THR A 256 -29.04 11.47 -24.46
N ASN A 257 -28.89 12.45 -23.57
CA ASN A 257 -27.89 12.50 -22.51
C ASN A 257 -28.24 11.41 -21.48
N ARG A 258 -27.48 10.31 -21.46
CA ARG A 258 -27.51 9.31 -20.37
C ARG A 258 -26.08 8.95 -19.96
N GLY A 259 -25.86 9.14 -18.65
CA GLY A 259 -24.67 8.84 -17.86
C GLY A 259 -23.61 7.96 -18.50
N ARG A 260 -22.46 8.57 -18.74
CA ARG A 260 -21.22 7.93 -19.18
C ARG A 260 -20.61 7.13 -18.02
N GLN A 261 -21.13 5.93 -17.79
CA GLN A 261 -20.41 4.87 -17.08
C GLN A 261 -19.51 4.20 -18.12
N GLY A 262 -18.22 4.52 -18.07
CA GLY A 262 -17.20 4.00 -18.98
C GLY A 262 -16.97 2.50 -18.78
N ARG A 263 -17.85 1.67 -19.35
CA ARG A 263 -17.43 0.38 -19.92
C ARG A 263 -17.27 0.61 -21.40
N SER A 264 -16.01 0.68 -21.85
CA SER A 264 -15.68 0.44 -23.26
C SER A 264 -15.97 -1.02 -23.58
N GLY A 265 -17.25 -1.36 -23.60
CA GLY A 265 -17.76 -2.63 -24.09
C GLY A 265 -18.49 -2.31 -25.39
N GLY A 266 -17.72 -2.09 -26.46
CA GLY A 266 -18.26 -2.41 -27.77
C GLY A 266 -18.82 -3.82 -27.67
N ARG A 267 -20.09 -4.01 -28.03
CA ARG A 267 -20.69 -5.35 -28.10
C ARG A 267 -19.73 -6.20 -28.93
N LEU A 268 -19.05 -7.14 -28.28
CA LEU A 268 -18.21 -8.09 -28.98
C LEU A 268 -19.10 -8.71 -30.04
N GLN A 269 -18.76 -8.50 -31.31
CA GLN A 269 -19.47 -9.16 -32.39
C GLN A 269 -18.94 -10.61 -32.41
N GLY A 270 -19.71 -11.54 -32.98
CA GLY A 270 -19.21 -12.92 -33.08
C GLY A 270 -17.82 -12.90 -33.72
N GLN A 271 -16.92 -13.77 -33.25
CA GLN A 271 -15.52 -13.93 -33.68
C GLN A 271 -14.48 -13.03 -32.99
N ASP A 272 -14.80 -12.36 -31.88
CA ASP A 272 -13.78 -11.62 -31.12
C ASP A 272 -12.99 -12.54 -30.17
N LEU A 273 -11.67 -12.31 -30.08
CA LEU A 273 -10.73 -13.02 -29.20
C LEU A 273 -10.17 -12.05 -28.15
N ASP A 274 -10.47 -12.30 -26.88
CA ASP A 274 -9.96 -11.54 -25.73
C ASP A 274 -8.84 -12.33 -25.04
N ILE A 275 -7.65 -11.74 -24.95
CA ILE A 275 -6.48 -12.31 -24.30
C ILE A 275 -6.17 -11.44 -23.10
N GLN A 276 -6.10 -12.04 -21.91
CA GLN A 276 -5.77 -11.35 -20.67
C GLN A 276 -4.64 -12.06 -19.95
N PHE A 277 -3.76 -11.28 -19.33
CA PHE A 277 -2.71 -11.75 -18.48
C PHE A 277 -2.64 -10.85 -17.27
N ASN A 278 -2.72 -11.45 -16.08
CA ASN A 278 -2.54 -10.73 -14.82
C ASN A 278 -1.44 -11.40 -14.02
N PHE A 279 -0.52 -10.59 -13.52
CA PHE A 279 0.55 -10.96 -12.62
C PHE A 279 0.47 -10.10 -11.37
N SER A 280 0.62 -10.73 -10.20
CA SER A 280 0.84 -10.00 -8.97
C SER A 280 1.94 -10.63 -8.14
N PHE A 281 2.75 -9.78 -7.55
CA PHE A 281 3.77 -10.11 -6.57
C PHE A 281 3.49 -9.26 -5.35
N ARG A 282 3.33 -9.91 -4.19
CA ARG A 282 3.12 -9.23 -2.92
C ARG A 282 4.06 -9.81 -1.89
N ASP A 283 4.85 -8.95 -1.28
CA ASP A 283 5.75 -9.30 -0.19
C ASP A 283 5.37 -8.50 1.06
N ASP A 284 4.86 -9.20 2.08
CA ASP A 284 4.53 -8.62 3.37
C ASP A 284 5.38 -9.23 4.48
N ILE A 285 5.86 -8.40 5.41
CA ILE A 285 6.60 -8.84 6.59
C ILE A 285 6.25 -7.96 7.77
N THR A 286 6.07 -8.57 8.93
CA THR A 286 5.95 -7.89 10.21
C THR A 286 7.07 -8.35 11.12
N VAL A 287 7.83 -7.38 11.62
CA VAL A 287 8.92 -7.59 12.58
C VAL A 287 8.51 -6.94 13.89
N ALA A 288 8.72 -7.65 15.00
CA ALA A 288 8.62 -7.05 16.33
C ALA A 288 10.04 -6.89 16.91
N GLN A 289 10.33 -5.70 17.41
CA GLN A 289 11.57 -5.36 18.11
C GLN A 289 11.22 -4.85 19.49
N LYS A 290 11.77 -5.49 20.52
CA LYS A 290 11.57 -5.08 21.91
C LYS A 290 12.70 -4.13 22.31
N LEU A 291 12.36 -3.04 23.00
CA LEU A 291 13.35 -2.07 23.47
C LEU A 291 14.37 -2.75 24.40
N ASP A 292 15.63 -2.35 24.26
CA ASP A 292 16.77 -2.85 25.06
C ASP A 292 17.04 -4.37 24.92
N GLN A 293 16.34 -5.05 24.01
CA GLN A 293 16.58 -6.44 23.67
C GLN A 293 17.02 -6.49 22.21
N ASN A 294 18.18 -7.07 21.92
CA ASN A 294 18.65 -7.29 20.55
C ASN A 294 17.89 -8.47 19.89
N LEU A 295 16.58 -8.52 20.08
CA LEU A 295 15.68 -9.52 19.53
C LEU A 295 15.00 -8.92 18.29
N PHE A 296 15.45 -9.39 17.13
CA PHE A 296 14.82 -9.14 15.85
C PHE A 296 14.16 -10.43 15.38
N GLU A 297 12.84 -10.53 15.55
CA GLU A 297 12.10 -11.72 15.13
C GLU A 297 10.97 -11.35 14.15
N PRO A 298 10.98 -11.91 12.93
CA PRO A 298 9.83 -11.85 12.03
C PRO A 298 8.65 -12.60 12.68
N THR A 299 7.61 -11.87 13.08
CA THR A 299 6.44 -12.45 13.75
C THR A 299 5.43 -13.00 12.74
N ARG A 300 5.29 -12.33 11.59
CA ARG A 300 4.34 -12.66 10.52
C ARG A 300 4.88 -12.18 9.17
N GLY A 301 4.31 -12.71 8.10
CA GLY A 301 4.61 -12.26 6.75
C GLY A 301 4.42 -13.35 5.72
N SER A 302 4.23 -12.97 4.47
CA SER A 302 4.20 -13.90 3.35
C SER A 302 4.71 -13.26 2.07
N LEU A 303 5.26 -14.09 1.21
CA LEU A 303 5.55 -13.77 -0.17
C LEU A 303 4.52 -14.50 -1.04
N ALA A 304 3.65 -13.74 -1.70
CA ALA A 304 2.61 -14.24 -2.56
C ALA A 304 2.88 -13.86 -4.02
N ILE A 305 2.78 -14.85 -4.91
CA ILE A 305 2.90 -14.68 -6.36
C ILE A 305 1.62 -15.22 -6.97
N SER A 306 0.98 -14.45 -7.86
CA SER A 306 -0.19 -14.85 -8.62
C SER A 306 0.04 -14.64 -10.11
N LEU A 307 -0.45 -15.56 -10.92
CA LEU A 307 -0.38 -15.55 -12.37
C LEU A 307 -1.71 -16.07 -12.92
N SER A 308 -2.41 -15.24 -13.69
CA SER A 308 -3.77 -15.54 -14.17
C SER A 308 -3.93 -15.20 -15.66
N PRO A 309 -3.31 -15.97 -16.58
CA PRO A 309 -3.59 -15.87 -18.01
C PRO A 309 -4.95 -16.46 -18.36
N SER A 310 -5.65 -15.82 -19.30
CA SER A 310 -6.85 -16.38 -19.90
C SER A 310 -7.04 -15.91 -21.33
N VAL A 311 -7.74 -16.74 -22.10
CA VAL A 311 -8.14 -16.44 -23.47
C VAL A 311 -9.62 -16.78 -23.60
N GLU A 312 -10.43 -15.83 -24.06
CA GLU A 312 -11.86 -15.99 -24.30
C GLU A 312 -12.17 -15.72 -25.77
N TYR A 313 -12.83 -16.67 -26.43
CA TYR A 313 -13.26 -16.56 -27.82
C TYR A 313 -14.79 -16.54 -27.90
N GLN A 314 -15.33 -15.49 -28.53
CA GLN A 314 -16.77 -15.36 -28.79
C GLN A 314 -17.12 -16.11 -30.06
N ILE A 315 -17.64 -17.34 -29.94
CA ILE A 315 -18.05 -18.15 -31.09
C ILE A 315 -19.29 -17.53 -31.76
N SER A 316 -20.24 -17.06 -30.95
CA SER A 316 -21.46 -16.38 -31.41
C SER A 316 -21.93 -15.35 -30.38
N ARG A 317 -23.02 -14.63 -30.66
CA ARG A 317 -23.64 -13.69 -29.69
C ARG A 317 -24.14 -14.36 -28.41
N SER A 318 -24.30 -15.68 -28.41
CA SER A 318 -24.83 -16.48 -27.30
C SER A 318 -23.84 -17.53 -26.79
N LEU A 319 -22.70 -17.73 -27.44
CA LEU A 319 -21.75 -18.79 -27.09
C LEU A 319 -20.32 -18.26 -27.04
N SER A 320 -19.66 -18.46 -25.89
CA SER A 320 -18.24 -18.17 -25.70
C SER A 320 -17.50 -19.34 -25.09
N LEU A 321 -16.22 -19.45 -25.46
CA LEU A 321 -15.28 -20.45 -24.94
C LEU A 321 -14.13 -19.72 -24.26
N ARG A 322 -13.89 -20.00 -22.98
CA ARG A 322 -12.78 -19.43 -22.22
C ARG A 322 -11.83 -20.51 -21.73
N ALA A 323 -10.56 -20.38 -22.04
CA ALA A 323 -9.48 -21.12 -21.39
C ALA A 323 -8.79 -20.22 -20.37
N PHE A 324 -8.49 -20.75 -19.18
CA PHE A 324 -7.81 -19.99 -18.14
C PHE A 324 -6.89 -20.88 -17.30
N VAL A 325 -5.88 -20.25 -16.72
CA VAL A 325 -5.02 -20.84 -15.69
C VAL A 325 -4.87 -19.80 -14.59
N ASP A 326 -5.05 -20.23 -13.34
CA ASP A 326 -4.78 -19.47 -12.14
C ASP A 326 -3.73 -20.21 -11.32
N TYR A 327 -2.55 -19.63 -11.24
CA TYR A 327 -1.45 -20.11 -10.41
C TYR A 327 -1.22 -19.14 -9.28
N ARG A 328 -1.23 -19.65 -8.04
CA ARG A 328 -0.93 -18.87 -6.84
C ARG A 328 0.04 -19.63 -5.95
N ARG A 329 1.14 -18.99 -5.58
CA ARG A 329 2.09 -19.52 -4.60
C ARG A 329 2.23 -18.54 -3.45
N THR A 330 2.06 -19.02 -2.22
CA THR A 330 2.25 -18.24 -1.00
C THR A 330 3.30 -18.92 -0.13
N VAL A 331 4.40 -18.22 0.14
CA VAL A 331 5.50 -18.67 0.99
C VAL A 331 5.47 -17.85 2.28
N PRO A 332 5.07 -18.41 3.43
CA PRO A 332 5.10 -17.68 4.69
C PRO A 332 6.54 -17.40 5.14
N LYS A 333 6.74 -16.27 5.83
CA LYS A 333 8.06 -15.83 6.33
C LYS A 333 8.36 -16.22 7.77
N ASN A 334 7.36 -16.70 8.51
CA ASN A 334 7.57 -17.22 9.86
C ASN A 334 7.97 -18.70 9.84
N SER A 335 8.64 -19.16 10.88
CA SER A 335 9.14 -20.54 11.00
C SER A 335 8.04 -21.60 11.10
N ALA A 336 6.82 -21.20 11.48
CA ALA A 336 5.68 -22.10 11.66
C ALA A 336 4.84 -22.32 10.38
N GLY A 337 5.09 -21.55 9.31
CA GLY A 337 4.29 -21.61 8.09
C GLY A 337 4.86 -22.57 7.05
N PHE A 338 3.97 -23.25 6.31
CA PHE A 338 4.35 -24.07 5.16
C PHE A 338 4.01 -23.36 3.83
N PRO A 339 4.88 -23.44 2.81
CA PRO A 339 4.57 -22.95 1.47
C PRO A 339 3.33 -23.64 0.91
N ARG A 340 2.41 -22.86 0.35
CA ARG A 340 1.22 -23.35 -0.37
C ARG A 340 1.30 -22.95 -1.83
N THR A 341 1.01 -23.91 -2.71
CA THR A 341 0.88 -23.67 -4.15
C THR A 341 -0.46 -24.21 -4.60
N ASP A 342 -1.28 -23.34 -5.17
CA ASP A 342 -2.55 -23.69 -5.80
C ASP A 342 -2.41 -23.43 -7.30
N ALA A 343 -2.84 -24.40 -8.10
CA ALA A 343 -2.92 -24.26 -9.55
C ALA A 343 -4.27 -24.81 -9.99
N SER A 344 -5.09 -23.96 -10.58
CA SER A 344 -6.34 -24.35 -11.22
C SER A 344 -6.30 -23.92 -12.67
N GLY A 345 -6.89 -24.71 -13.54
CA GLY A 345 -7.07 -24.33 -14.93
C GLY A 345 -8.26 -25.07 -15.50
N GLY A 346 -8.83 -24.52 -16.55
CA GLY A 346 -10.01 -25.12 -17.12
C GLY A 346 -10.48 -24.44 -18.38
N ILE A 347 -11.48 -25.07 -18.97
CA ILE A 347 -12.22 -24.56 -20.10
C ILE A 347 -13.64 -24.30 -19.63
N VAL A 348 -14.14 -23.09 -19.85
CA VAL A 348 -15.50 -22.69 -19.52
C VAL A 348 -16.23 -22.41 -20.82
N VAL A 349 -17.34 -23.11 -21.03
CA VAL A 349 -18.30 -22.80 -22.09
C VAL A 349 -19.41 -21.97 -21.45
N ARG A 350 -19.64 -20.77 -21.97
CA ARG A 350 -20.72 -19.91 -21.49
C ARG A 350 -21.76 -19.74 -22.60
N PHE A 351 -22.99 -20.11 -22.27
CA PHE A 351 -24.16 -19.94 -23.13
C PHE A 351 -25.08 -18.86 -22.55
N GLN A 352 -25.45 -17.86 -23.35
CA GLN A 352 -26.40 -16.82 -23.00
C GLN A 352 -27.65 -16.96 -23.87
N LEU A 353 -28.77 -17.32 -23.23
CA LEU A 353 -30.10 -17.30 -23.84
C LEU A 353 -30.63 -15.87 -23.75
N ASN A 354 -30.64 -15.14 -24.87
CA ASN A 354 -31.36 -13.87 -24.99
C ASN A 354 -32.73 -14.10 -25.60
#